data_AF-A0A3R8SED7-F1
#
_entry.id   AF-A0A3R8SED7-F1
#
_cell.length_a   1.000
_cell.length_b   1.000
_cell.length_c   1.000
_cell.angle_alpha   90.00
_cell.angle_beta   90.00
_cell.angle_gamma   90.00
#
_symmetry.space_group_name_H-M   'P 1'
#
loop_
_entity.id
_entity.type
_entity.pdbx_description
1 polymer ?
#
loop_
_entity_poly.entity_id
_entity_poly.type
_entity_poly.pdbx_seq_one_letter_code
_entity_poly.pdbx_strand_id
1 'polypeptide(L)'
;VLLPVRGQMGPVHRMAAERAAGILAVVLMQARQEEELAARGRGDFLTDLAEGRITAEDAPAQARVLGFRPGTGPLLPMVMHLGPSGGGWAVLARAVSEELAAVGVPVLLGVRPVEGRVLVLLGLRSEAER
;
A
#
# COMPACT_ATOMS: atom_id res chain seq x y z
N VAL A 1 18.51 6.08 -14.07
CA VAL A 1 19.15 6.72 -15.24
C VAL A 1 19.99 7.89 -14.74
N LEU A 2 21.32 7.82 -14.83
CA LEU A 2 22.17 9.00 -14.64
C LEU A 2 22.07 9.82 -15.92
N LEU A 3 21.46 11.00 -15.86
CA LEU A 3 21.46 11.93 -16.97
C LEU A 3 22.89 12.43 -17.18
N PRO A 4 23.49 12.31 -18.38
CA PRO A 4 24.84 12.80 -18.61
C PRO A 4 24.81 14.33 -18.60
N VAL A 5 25.46 14.94 -17.62
CA VAL A 5 25.71 16.38 -17.63
C VAL A 5 26.78 16.65 -18.67
N ARG A 6 26.42 17.36 -19.75
CA ARG A 6 27.39 17.86 -20.74
C ARG A 6 28.15 19.06 -20.14
N GLY A 7 29.08 18.81 -19.23
CA GLY A 7 29.97 19.84 -18.66
C GLY A 7 30.38 19.61 -17.21
N GLN A 8 31.40 20.35 -16.77
CA GLN A 8 31.88 20.29 -15.39
C GLN A 8 30.90 20.99 -14.45
N MET A 9 30.51 20.34 -13.34
CA MET A 9 29.65 20.96 -12.33
C MET A 9 30.38 22.13 -11.65
N GLY A 10 29.88 23.34 -11.87
CA GLY A 10 30.32 24.53 -11.14
C GLY A 10 29.82 24.56 -9.68
N PRO A 11 30.38 25.44 -8.84
CA PRO A 11 30.03 25.54 -7.42
C PRO A 11 28.55 25.78 -7.14
N VAL A 12 27.88 26.61 -7.95
CA VAL A 12 26.44 26.88 -7.80
C VAL A 12 25.58 25.64 -8.10
N HIS A 13 25.97 24.83 -9.10
CA HIS A 13 25.27 23.58 -9.41
C HIS A 13 25.38 22.57 -8.26
N ARG A 14 26.55 22.48 -7.64
CA ARG A 14 26.75 21.63 -6.46
C ARG A 14 25.87 22.09 -5.29
N MET A 15 25.87 23.39 -5.00
CA MET A 15 25.04 23.96 -3.94
C MET A 15 23.54 23.72 -4.20
N ALA A 16 23.08 23.88 -5.45
CA ALA A 16 21.70 23.57 -5.82
C ALA A 16 21.39 22.07 -5.65
N ALA A 17 22.29 21.17 -6.05
CA ALA A 17 22.11 19.74 -5.91
C ALA A 17 22.03 19.29 -4.44
N GLU A 18 22.88 19.83 -3.57
CA GLU A 18 22.86 19.52 -2.13
C GLU A 18 21.55 19.98 -1.47
N ARG A 19 21.06 21.18 -1.83
CA ARG A 19 19.77 21.67 -1.35
C ARG A 19 18.60 20.83 -1.86
N ALA A 20 18.63 20.45 -3.14
CA ALA A 20 17.62 19.58 -3.73
C ALA A 20 17.62 18.19 -3.07
N ALA A 21 18.79 17.61 -2.80
CA ALA A 21 18.91 16.31 -2.12
C ALA A 21 18.30 16.35 -0.72
N GLY A 22 18.55 17.42 0.05
CA GLY A 22 17.92 17.61 1.37
C GLY A 22 16.39 17.67 1.30
N ILE A 23 15.83 18.40 0.33
CA ILE A 23 14.38 18.50 0.13
C ILE A 23 13.79 17.14 -0.29
N LEU A 24 14.42 16.46 -1.25
CA LEU A 24 13.98 15.14 -1.71
C LEU A 24 14.00 14.11 -0.58
N ALA A 25 15.00 14.12 0.28
CA ALA A 25 15.07 13.22 1.43
C ALA A 25 13.85 13.38 2.34
N VAL A 26 13.45 14.62 2.63
CA VAL A 26 12.25 14.91 3.44
C VAL A 26 10.98 14.44 2.74
N VAL A 27 10.82 14.74 1.45
CA VAL A 27 9.63 14.34 0.69
C VAL A 27 9.50 12.82 0.60
N LEU A 28 10.60 12.10 0.34
CA LEU A 28 10.58 10.64 0.29
C LEU A 28 10.29 10.02 1.66
N MET A 29 10.81 10.63 2.74
CA MET A 29 10.47 10.22 4.10
C MET A 29 8.98 10.41 4.38
N GLN A 30 8.41 11.56 4.04
CA GLN A 30 6.98 11.84 4.21
C GLN A 30 6.12 10.86 3.41
N ALA A 31 6.43 10.66 2.12
CA ALA A 31 5.71 9.71 1.28
C ALA A 31 5.72 8.29 1.85
N ARG A 32 6.85 7.85 2.43
CA ARG A 32 6.92 6.56 3.13
C ARG A 32 6.03 6.52 4.37
N GLN A 33 6.02 7.57 5.19
CA GLN A 33 5.19 7.61 6.39
C GLN A 33 3.70 7.63 6.06
N GLU A 34 3.30 8.36 5.02
CA GLU A 34 1.93 8.36 4.52
C GLU A 34 1.50 6.96 4.04
N GLU A 35 2.37 6.27 3.30
CA GLU A 35 2.10 4.89 2.87
C GLU A 35 1.98 3.93 4.06
N GLU A 36 2.89 4.04 5.04
CA GLU A 36 2.82 3.24 6.25
C GLU A 36 1.55 3.50 7.06
N LEU A 37 1.11 4.77 7.14
CA LEU A 37 -0.13 5.13 7.81
C LEU A 37 -1.36 4.59 7.08
N ALA A 38 -1.41 4.74 5.75
CA ALA A 38 -2.50 4.22 4.93
C ALA A 38 -2.59 2.69 5.02
N ALA A 39 -1.46 1.99 4.94
CA ALA A 39 -1.39 0.54 5.07
C ALA A 39 -1.81 0.05 6.47
N ARG A 40 -1.48 0.81 7.53
CA ARG A 40 -1.98 0.54 8.89
C ARG A 40 -3.49 0.74 8.98
N GLY A 41 -4.02 1.84 8.46
CA GLY A 41 -5.48 2.09 8.44
C GLY A 41 -6.27 0.99 7.73
N ARG A 42 -5.76 0.46 6.61
CA ARG A 42 -6.32 -0.73 5.95
C ARG A 42 -6.22 -1.99 6.83
N GLY A 43 -5.11 -2.16 7.56
CA GLY A 43 -4.90 -3.27 8.49
C GLY A 43 -5.84 -3.24 9.68
N ASP A 44 -6.10 -2.06 10.24
CA ASP A 44 -7.04 -1.87 11.35
C ASP A 44 -8.46 -2.22 10.90
N PHE A 45 -8.90 -1.71 9.75
CA PHE A 45 -10.20 -2.07 9.16
C PHE A 45 -10.34 -3.59 8.95
N LEU A 46 -9.34 -4.25 8.35
CA LEU A 46 -9.39 -5.70 8.12
C LEU A 46 -9.38 -6.50 9.43
N THR A 47 -8.72 -5.99 10.47
CA THR A 47 -8.73 -6.61 11.80
C THR A 47 -10.12 -6.48 12.42
N ASP A 48 -10.70 -5.28 12.42
CA ASP A 48 -12.03 -5.02 12.96
C ASP A 48 -13.11 -5.82 12.21
N LEU A 49 -12.97 -5.99 10.90
CA LEU A 49 -13.84 -6.84 10.08
C LEU A 49 -13.70 -8.31 10.48
N ALA A 50 -12.48 -8.82 10.64
CA ALA A 50 -12.22 -10.21 11.04
C ALA A 50 -12.72 -10.51 12.46
N GLU A 51 -12.69 -9.52 13.35
CA GLU A 51 -13.16 -9.65 14.73
C GLU A 51 -14.66 -9.36 14.90
N GLY A 52 -15.38 -9.02 13.82
CA GLY A 52 -16.80 -8.72 13.86
C GLY A 52 -17.15 -7.41 14.57
N ARG A 53 -16.18 -6.49 14.68
CA ARG A 53 -16.36 -5.15 15.25
C ARG A 53 -17.03 -4.16 14.29
N ILE A 54 -17.10 -4.51 13.00
CA ILE A 54 -17.81 -3.75 11.96
C ILE A 54 -19.07 -4.53 11.56
N THR A 55 -20.20 -3.84 11.50
CA THR A 55 -21.46 -4.45 11.06
C THR A 55 -21.42 -4.80 9.56
N ALA A 56 -22.19 -5.79 9.15
CA ALA A 56 -22.28 -6.17 7.73
C ALA A 56 -22.83 -5.04 6.85
N GLU A 57 -23.63 -4.12 7.41
CA GLU A 57 -24.20 -2.98 6.71
C GLU A 57 -23.16 -1.86 6.48
N ASP A 58 -22.28 -1.63 7.46
CA ASP A 58 -21.27 -0.56 7.40
C ASP A 58 -20.02 -0.97 6.62
N ALA A 59 -19.65 -2.25 6.64
CA ALA A 59 -18.41 -2.76 6.05
C ALA A 59 -18.20 -2.35 4.59
N PRO A 60 -19.21 -2.43 3.68
CA PRO A 60 -19.04 -2.01 2.29
C PRO A 60 -18.76 -0.52 2.12
N ALA A 61 -19.38 0.34 2.94
CA ALA A 61 -19.18 1.78 2.86
C ALA A 61 -17.75 2.17 3.29
N GLN A 62 -17.28 1.60 4.40
CA GLN A 62 -15.93 1.81 4.92
C GLN A 62 -14.86 1.27 3.96
N ALA A 63 -15.08 0.07 3.39
CA ALA A 63 -14.18 -0.50 2.39
C ALA A 63 -13.99 0.39 1.16
N ARG A 64 -15.05 1.06 0.68
CA ARG A 64 -14.98 1.98 -0.47
C ARG A 64 -14.10 3.20 -0.21
N VAL A 65 -14.11 3.73 1.02
CA VAL A 65 -13.24 4.84 1.43
C VAL A 65 -11.77 4.43 1.35
N LEU A 66 -11.48 3.16 1.65
CA LEU A 66 -10.15 2.57 1.54
C LEU A 66 -9.77 2.15 0.11
N GLY A 67 -10.61 2.46 -0.88
CA GLY A 67 -10.38 2.14 -2.30
C GLY A 67 -10.81 0.73 -2.71
N PHE A 68 -11.39 -0.07 -1.81
CA PHE A 68 -11.85 -1.43 -2.13
C PHE A 68 -13.28 -1.42 -2.68
N ARG A 69 -13.42 -1.85 -3.93
CA ARG A 69 -14.71 -1.94 -4.64
C ARG A 69 -14.85 -3.33 -5.26
N PRO A 70 -15.12 -4.36 -4.44
CA PRO A 70 -15.37 -5.69 -4.98
C PRO A 70 -16.67 -5.68 -5.79
N GLY A 71 -16.72 -6.47 -6.85
CA GLY A 71 -17.96 -6.76 -7.55
C GLY A 71 -18.90 -7.64 -6.71
N THR A 72 -19.86 -8.29 -7.35
CA THR A 72 -20.80 -9.21 -6.69
C THR A 72 -20.23 -10.61 -6.48
N GLY A 73 -19.00 -10.86 -6.90
CA GLY A 73 -18.33 -12.14 -6.76
C GLY A 73 -17.90 -12.44 -5.32
N PRO A 74 -17.47 -13.68 -5.05
CA PRO A 74 -17.06 -14.08 -3.71
C PRO A 74 -15.79 -13.35 -3.27
N LEU A 75 -15.66 -13.14 -1.96
CA LEU A 75 -14.46 -12.57 -1.35
C LEU A 75 -13.55 -13.69 -0.84
N LEU A 76 -12.23 -13.55 -1.06
CA LEU A 76 -11.22 -14.45 -0.53
C LEU A 76 -10.37 -13.72 0.52
N PRO A 77 -10.58 -14.00 1.82
CA PRO A 77 -9.71 -13.51 2.88
C PRO A 77 -8.44 -14.37 2.96
N MET A 78 -7.28 -13.74 3.10
CA MET A 78 -6.01 -14.42 3.32
C MET A 78 -5.16 -13.66 4.35
N VAL A 79 -4.29 -14.40 5.04
CA VAL A 79 -3.28 -13.84 5.93
C VAL A 79 -1.91 -14.28 5.45
N MET A 80 -1.05 -13.32 5.14
CA MET A 80 0.35 -13.57 4.85
C MET A 80 1.15 -13.34 6.12
N HIS A 81 1.95 -14.33 6.51
CA HIS A 81 2.97 -14.13 7.54
C HIS A 81 4.28 -13.74 6.87
N LEU A 82 4.81 -12.60 7.26
CA LEU A 82 6.07 -12.11 6.77
C LEU A 82 7.07 -12.26 7.91
N GLY A 83 8.11 -13.07 7.68
CA GLY A 83 9.15 -13.30 8.69
C GLY A 83 9.82 -12.01 9.13
N PRO A 84 10.75 -12.06 10.11
CA PRO A 84 11.40 -10.88 10.68
C PRO A 84 12.33 -10.20 9.67
N SER A 85 11.76 -9.50 8.70
CA SER A 85 12.46 -8.69 7.72
C SER A 85 12.15 -7.23 8.00
N GLY A 86 13.22 -6.43 8.03
CA GLY A 86 13.19 -5.02 8.40
C GLY A 86 12.23 -4.21 7.52
N GLY A 87 11.68 -3.15 8.12
CA GLY A 87 10.55 -2.37 7.60
C GLY A 87 10.56 -2.06 6.10
N GLY A 88 9.36 -2.02 5.52
CA GLY A 88 9.14 -1.87 4.07
C GLY A 88 7.81 -2.48 3.60
N TRP A 89 7.05 -3.10 4.51
CA TRP A 89 5.83 -3.82 4.19
C TRP A 89 4.72 -2.97 3.58
N ALA A 90 4.61 -1.71 3.98
CA ALA A 90 3.65 -0.81 3.36
C ALA A 90 3.94 -0.60 1.87
N VAL A 91 5.22 -0.48 1.51
CA VAL A 91 5.67 -0.36 0.12
C VAL A 91 5.40 -1.65 -0.66
N LEU A 92 5.69 -2.81 -0.07
CA LEU A 92 5.38 -4.10 -0.71
C LEU A 92 3.87 -4.29 -0.88
N ALA A 93 3.09 -4.01 0.16
CA ALA A 93 1.63 -4.13 0.13
C ALA A 93 1.02 -3.21 -0.93
N ARG A 94 1.55 -1.98 -1.07
CA ARG A 94 1.18 -1.09 -2.17
C ARG A 94 1.56 -1.65 -3.53
N ALA A 95 2.80 -2.08 -3.72
CA ALA A 95 3.24 -2.65 -5.00
C ALA A 95 2.37 -3.84 -5.41
N VAL A 96 2.10 -4.77 -4.48
CA VAL A 96 1.20 -5.90 -4.73
C VAL A 96 -0.23 -5.44 -5.04
N SER A 97 -0.72 -4.41 -4.35
CA SER A 97 -2.05 -3.84 -4.64
C SER A 97 -2.12 -3.24 -6.04
N GLU A 98 -1.09 -2.49 -6.45
CA GLU A 98 -1.00 -1.86 -7.77
C GLU A 98 -0.92 -2.91 -8.88
N GLU A 99 -0.10 -3.95 -8.72
CA GLU A 99 0.01 -5.05 -9.69
C GLU A 99 -1.30 -5.83 -9.85
N LEU A 100 -1.99 -6.14 -8.74
CA LEU A 100 -3.29 -6.81 -8.78
C LEU A 100 -4.39 -5.93 -9.38
N ALA A 101 -4.38 -4.63 -9.06
CA ALA A 101 -5.30 -3.67 -9.65
C ALA A 101 -5.06 -3.53 -11.17
N ALA A 102 -3.81 -3.59 -11.63
CA ALA A 102 -3.47 -3.54 -13.05
C ALA A 102 -4.06 -4.71 -13.85
N VAL A 103 -4.24 -5.87 -13.21
CA VAL A 103 -4.93 -7.04 -13.81
C VAL A 103 -6.43 -7.09 -13.47
N GLY A 104 -6.99 -6.02 -12.91
CA GLY A 104 -8.42 -5.87 -12.64
C GLY A 104 -8.92 -6.68 -11.44
N VAL A 105 -8.04 -7.13 -10.54
CA VAL A 105 -8.43 -7.85 -9.32
C VAL A 105 -8.63 -6.83 -8.19
N PRO A 106 -9.86 -6.65 -7.68
CA PRO A 106 -10.08 -5.81 -6.51
C PRO A 106 -9.34 -6.42 -5.31
N VAL A 107 -8.50 -5.63 -4.66
CA VAL A 107 -7.73 -6.08 -3.48
C VAL A 107 -7.70 -5.00 -2.42
N LEU A 108 -7.80 -5.42 -1.15
CA LEU A 108 -7.51 -4.60 0.01
C LEU A 108 -6.40 -5.26 0.83
N LEU A 109 -5.31 -4.54 1.04
CA LEU A 109 -4.09 -5.03 1.71
C LEU A 109 -3.75 -4.14 2.90
N GLY A 110 -3.73 -4.73 4.09
CA GLY A 110 -3.42 -4.05 5.35
C GLY A 110 -2.22 -4.67 6.07
N VAL A 111 -1.38 -3.84 6.69
CA VAL A 111 -0.18 -4.32 7.40
C VAL A 111 -0.32 -4.16 8.90
N ARG A 112 0.10 -5.17 9.67
CA ARG A 112 0.21 -5.13 11.14
C ARG A 112 1.66 -5.43 11.54
N PRO A 113 2.53 -4.40 11.62
CA PRO A 113 3.96 -4.59 11.85
C PRO A 113 4.27 -5.29 13.18
N VAL A 114 3.51 -4.99 14.23
CA VAL A 114 3.66 -5.59 15.56
C VAL A 114 3.39 -7.10 15.55
N GLU A 115 2.49 -7.56 14.68
CA GLU A 115 2.08 -8.97 14.58
C GLU A 115 2.83 -9.74 13.49
N GLY A 116 3.62 -9.05 12.65
CA GLY A 116 4.30 -9.68 11.50
C GLY A 116 3.32 -10.25 10.47
N ARG A 117 2.14 -9.65 10.34
CA ARG A 117 1.05 -10.12 9.47
C ARG A 117 0.65 -9.08 8.45
N VAL A 118 0.27 -9.57 7.28
CA VAL A 118 -0.40 -8.79 6.24
C VAL A 118 -1.75 -9.44 5.98
N LEU A 119 -2.80 -8.67 6.19
CA LEU A 119 -4.18 -9.08 5.94
C LEU A 119 -4.53 -8.72 4.50
N VAL A 120 -5.14 -9.67 3.79
CA VAL A 120 -5.49 -9.53 2.38
C VAL A 120 -6.96 -9.89 2.20
N LEU A 121 -7.69 -9.06 1.47
CA LEU A 121 -9.05 -9.35 1.03
C LEU A 121 -9.13 -9.16 -0.48
N LEU A 122 -9.42 -10.24 -1.21
CA LEU A 122 -9.51 -10.25 -2.67
C LEU A 122 -10.97 -10.36 -3.11
N GLY A 123 -11.37 -9.61 -4.13
CA GLY A 123 -12.60 -9.84 -4.87
C GLY A 123 -12.35 -10.83 -5.99
N LEU A 124 -12.99 -12.00 -5.95
CA LEU A 124 -12.93 -12.97 -7.02
C LEU A 124 -14.02 -12.67 -8.06
N ARG A 125 -13.75 -13.01 -9.33
CA ARG A 125 -14.77 -12.99 -10.39
C ARG A 125 -15.85 -14.04 -10.08
N SER A 126 -17.09 -13.74 -10.42
CA SER A 126 -18.17 -14.72 -10.28
C SER A 126 -17.98 -15.88 -11.25
N GLU A 127 -18.56 -17.05 -10.99
CA GLU A 127 -18.41 -18.21 -11.88
C GLU A 127 -18.86 -17.92 -13.33
N ALA A 128 -19.81 -17.00 -13.53
CA ALA A 128 -20.30 -16.59 -14.84
C ALA A 128 -19.30 -15.70 -15.62
N GLU A 129 -18.31 -15.12 -14.95
CA GLU A 129 -17.31 -14.20 -15.50
C GLU A 129 -15.91 -14.83 -15.59
N ARG A 130 -15.80 -16.12 -15.26
CA ARG A 130 -14.54 -16.83 -15.09
C ARG A 130 -14.02 -17.39 -16.40
#